data_AF-A0A1Y5HWV9-F1
#
_entry.id   AF-A0A1Y5HWV9-F1
#
_cell.length_a   1.000
_cell.length_b   1.000
_cell.length_c   1.000
_cell.angle_alpha   90.00
_cell.angle_beta   90.00
_cell.angle_gamma   90.00
#
_symmetry.space_group_name_H-M   'P 1'
#
loop_
_entity.id
_entity.type
_entity.pdbx_description
1 polymer ?
#
loop_
_entity_poly.entity_id
_entity_poly.type
_entity_poly.pdbx_seq_one_letter_code
_entity_poly.pdbx_strand_id
1 'polypeptide(L)'
;LAKEKGPAPMMEEEFELKSEHFRQRPELAVDGYKLGDKVKGKVLHAKYSRYMQQLAEEDPELVNSLIATGSRFTHHSSIAPTGTISLSVANNASNGIEPSFAHHYARNIIKPGRKTKEKVDVYSYELLAYRAKLGLEEGEQTGNALELPDYFITSDAVTPEQHVDIQAAAQKWIDSSISKTANVPSDYPFEQFKNIYQYAYDKSLKGCTTFRFNPEVFQGVLVQEKDLANTLYKFTLSDDQVVELKGNELVEYDGETHSAANLYDALKEGYYGKL
;
A
#
# COMPACT_ATOMS: atom_id res chain seq x y z
N LEU A 1 11.99 26.73 -6.94
CA LEU A 1 11.92 25.93 -8.21
C LEU A 1 11.32 26.68 -9.41
N ALA A 2 10.01 26.91 -9.51
CA ALA A 2 9.44 27.55 -10.73
C ALA A 2 10.01 28.97 -10.98
N LYS A 3 10.22 29.75 -9.92
CA LYS A 3 10.88 31.07 -9.98
C LYS A 3 12.33 31.01 -10.50
N GLU A 4 13.05 29.92 -10.23
CA GLU A 4 14.46 29.76 -10.63
C GLU A 4 14.61 29.10 -12.00
N LYS A 5 13.77 28.09 -12.31
CA LYS A 5 13.94 27.19 -13.47
C LYS A 5 12.81 27.32 -14.49
N GLY A 6 11.87 28.24 -14.27
CA GLY A 6 10.62 28.34 -15.02
C GLY A 6 9.56 27.32 -14.57
N PRO A 7 8.26 27.58 -14.82
CA PRO A 7 7.20 26.62 -14.56
C PRO A 7 7.22 25.45 -15.58
N ALA A 8 6.30 24.49 -15.44
CA ALA A 8 6.02 23.53 -16.51
C ALA A 8 5.47 24.29 -17.74
N PRO A 9 5.82 23.91 -18.98
CA PRO A 9 5.37 24.64 -20.19
C PRO A 9 3.84 24.87 -20.23
N MET A 10 3.08 23.85 -19.86
CA MET A 10 1.62 23.87 -19.82
C MET A 10 1.04 24.97 -18.89
N MET A 11 1.81 25.47 -17.92
CA MET A 11 1.38 26.55 -17.03
C MET A 11 1.28 27.90 -17.74
N GLU A 12 2.03 28.10 -18.82
CA GLU A 12 2.01 29.33 -19.62
C GLU A 12 1.19 29.19 -20.91
N GLU A 13 0.77 27.97 -21.27
CA GLU A 13 -0.16 27.73 -22.37
C GLU A 13 -1.53 28.34 -22.07
N GLU A 14 -2.19 28.84 -23.11
CA GLU A 14 -3.55 29.38 -23.04
C GLU A 14 -4.57 28.32 -23.49
N PHE A 15 -5.59 28.13 -22.66
CA PHE A 15 -6.68 27.18 -22.92
C PHE A 15 -7.96 27.96 -23.17
N GLU A 16 -8.62 27.64 -24.27
CA GLU A 16 -9.93 28.19 -24.61
C GLU A 16 -11.02 27.55 -23.75
N LEU A 17 -11.81 28.37 -23.06
CA LEU A 17 -12.88 27.92 -22.18
C LEU A 17 -14.10 27.43 -22.97
N LYS A 18 -14.24 26.10 -23.03
CA LYS A 18 -15.42 25.37 -23.50
C LYS A 18 -16.51 25.24 -22.44
N SER A 19 -17.73 24.91 -22.87
CA SER A 19 -18.90 24.64 -22.00
C SER A 19 -18.64 23.58 -20.93
N GLU A 20 -17.82 22.57 -21.23
CA GLU A 20 -17.42 21.53 -20.26
C GLU A 20 -16.71 22.11 -19.04
N HIS A 21 -15.84 23.12 -19.23
CA HIS A 21 -15.12 23.74 -18.11
C HIS A 21 -16.09 24.44 -17.16
N PHE A 22 -17.08 25.17 -17.68
CA PHE A 22 -18.10 25.83 -16.84
C PHE A 22 -19.00 24.84 -16.12
N ARG A 23 -19.30 23.68 -16.73
CA ARG A 23 -20.03 22.60 -16.06
C ARG A 23 -19.22 22.00 -14.90
N GLN A 24 -17.93 21.77 -15.10
CA GLN A 24 -17.07 21.18 -14.08
C GLN A 24 -16.64 22.19 -13.01
N ARG A 25 -16.51 23.46 -13.38
CA ARG A 25 -16.02 24.59 -12.57
C ARG A 25 -16.94 25.81 -12.77
N PRO A 26 -18.14 25.81 -12.15
CA PRO A 26 -19.07 26.92 -12.25
C PRO A 26 -18.51 28.24 -11.71
N GLU A 27 -17.47 28.17 -10.86
CA GLU A 27 -16.77 29.33 -10.30
C GLU A 27 -16.14 30.22 -11.40
N LEU A 28 -15.82 29.66 -12.56
CA LEU A 28 -15.34 30.42 -13.73
C LEU A 28 -16.34 31.51 -14.14
N ALA A 29 -17.64 31.18 -14.20
CA ALA A 29 -18.67 32.15 -14.58
C ALA A 29 -18.87 33.24 -13.52
N VAL A 30 -18.76 32.86 -12.24
CA VAL A 30 -18.84 33.80 -11.10
C VAL A 30 -17.70 34.81 -11.16
N ASP A 31 -16.50 34.36 -11.56
CA ASP A 31 -15.33 35.21 -11.77
C ASP A 31 -15.38 36.04 -13.07
N GLY A 32 -16.46 35.94 -13.85
CA GLY A 32 -16.72 36.76 -15.03
C GLY A 32 -16.20 36.20 -16.36
N TYR A 33 -15.68 34.96 -16.38
CA TYR A 33 -15.24 34.33 -17.61
C TYR A 33 -16.41 33.93 -18.53
N LYS A 34 -16.16 33.97 -19.83
CA LYS A 34 -17.10 33.64 -20.90
C LYS A 34 -16.59 32.49 -21.76
N LEU A 35 -17.53 31.86 -22.46
CA LEU A 35 -17.20 30.81 -23.42
C LEU A 35 -16.33 31.40 -24.54
N GLY A 36 -15.21 30.74 -24.85
CA GLY A 36 -14.21 31.22 -25.80
C GLY A 36 -13.10 32.08 -25.19
N ASP A 37 -13.21 32.49 -23.92
CA ASP A 37 -12.10 33.18 -23.25
C ASP A 37 -10.88 32.28 -23.16
N LYS A 38 -9.69 32.89 -23.28
CA LYS A 38 -8.40 32.19 -23.14
C LYS A 38 -7.83 32.42 -21.75
N VAL A 39 -7.52 31.32 -21.06
CA VAL A 39 -6.99 31.36 -19.69
C VAL A 39 -5.71 30.56 -19.61
N LYS A 40 -4.70 31.10 -18.93
CA LYS A 40 -3.42 30.41 -18.74
C LYS A 40 -3.57 29.17 -17.87
N GLY A 41 -2.82 28.12 -18.20
CA GLY A 41 -2.82 26.85 -17.46
C GLY A 41 -2.53 27.02 -15.96
N LYS A 42 -1.65 27.96 -15.56
CA LYS A 42 -1.39 28.26 -14.13
C LYS A 42 -2.61 28.77 -13.38
N VAL A 43 -3.48 29.55 -14.02
CA VAL A 43 -4.70 30.05 -13.41
C VAL A 43 -5.71 28.91 -13.29
N LEU A 44 -5.87 28.11 -14.35
CA LEU A 44 -6.74 26.92 -14.33
C LEU A 44 -6.32 25.90 -13.27
N HIS A 45 -5.02 25.61 -13.19
CA HIS A 45 -4.46 24.67 -12.22
C HIS A 45 -4.58 25.20 -10.78
N ALA A 46 -4.06 26.39 -10.50
CA ALA A 46 -3.96 26.87 -9.12
C ALA A 46 -5.28 27.44 -8.58
N LYS A 47 -6.12 28.08 -9.39
CA LYS A 47 -7.38 28.68 -8.91
C LYS A 47 -8.59 27.75 -9.02
N TYR A 48 -8.63 26.91 -10.05
CA TYR A 48 -9.84 26.14 -10.38
C TYR A 48 -9.71 24.63 -10.19
N SER A 49 -8.56 24.07 -9.80
CA SER A 49 -8.53 22.66 -9.40
C SER A 49 -9.09 22.49 -7.98
N ARG A 50 -9.87 21.43 -7.74
CA ARG A 50 -10.51 21.18 -6.44
C ARG A 50 -9.48 21.04 -5.32
N TYR A 51 -8.37 20.38 -5.60
CA TYR A 51 -7.28 20.22 -4.64
C TYR A 51 -6.65 21.58 -4.26
N MET A 52 -6.37 22.44 -5.25
CA MET A 52 -5.76 23.74 -4.96
C MET A 52 -6.73 24.71 -4.28
N GLN A 53 -8.04 24.57 -4.51
CA GLN A 53 -9.06 25.30 -3.74
C GLN A 53 -9.02 24.92 -2.26
N GLN A 54 -8.93 23.63 -1.94
CA GLN A 54 -8.75 23.17 -0.55
C GLN A 54 -7.40 23.66 0.02
N LEU A 55 -6.32 23.61 -0.75
CA LEU A 55 -5.02 24.13 -0.29
C LEU A 55 -5.08 25.64 -0.02
N ALA A 56 -5.87 26.40 -0.78
CA ALA A 56 -6.03 27.83 -0.58
C ALA A 56 -6.76 28.18 0.74
N GLU A 57 -7.53 27.24 1.32
CA GLU A 57 -8.13 27.43 2.64
C GLU A 57 -7.07 27.43 3.75
N GLU A 58 -5.96 26.69 3.57
CA GLU A 58 -4.86 26.62 4.54
C GLU A 58 -3.74 27.63 4.24
N ASP A 59 -3.36 27.77 2.96
CA ASP A 59 -2.28 28.65 2.51
C ASP A 59 -2.66 29.41 1.22
N PRO A 60 -3.45 30.49 1.34
CA PRO A 60 -3.86 31.28 0.19
C PRO A 60 -2.68 32.01 -0.48
N GLU A 61 -1.62 32.36 0.26
CA GLU A 61 -0.45 33.06 -0.28
C GLU A 61 0.35 32.16 -1.24
N LEU A 62 0.49 30.88 -0.89
CA LEU A 62 1.08 29.88 -1.76
C LEU A 62 0.29 29.74 -3.06
N VAL A 63 -1.03 29.60 -2.97
CA VAL A 63 -1.89 29.45 -4.17
C VAL A 63 -1.83 30.69 -5.05
N ASN A 64 -1.87 31.90 -4.47
CA ASN A 64 -1.69 33.15 -5.21
C ASN A 64 -0.32 33.23 -5.91
N SER A 65 0.74 32.77 -5.24
CA SER A 65 2.08 32.68 -5.84
C SER A 65 2.12 31.71 -7.03
N LEU A 66 1.38 30.60 -6.96
CA LEU A 66 1.24 29.63 -8.04
C LEU A 66 0.41 30.16 -9.21
N ILE A 67 -0.64 30.96 -8.95
CA ILE A 67 -1.40 31.66 -10.00
C ILE A 67 -0.49 32.64 -10.76
N ALA A 68 0.35 33.39 -10.04
CA ALA A 68 1.25 34.36 -10.65
C ALA A 68 2.40 33.69 -11.44
N THR A 69 3.04 32.69 -10.85
CA THR A 69 4.31 32.12 -11.35
C THR A 69 4.13 30.83 -12.15
N GLY A 70 3.10 30.04 -11.83
CA GLY A 70 2.97 28.65 -12.26
C GLY A 70 3.81 27.67 -11.42
N SER A 71 3.44 26.40 -11.45
CA SER A 71 4.17 25.30 -10.80
C SER A 71 5.17 24.66 -11.76
N ARG A 72 6.30 24.15 -11.24
CA ARG A 72 7.23 23.32 -12.04
C ARG A 72 6.78 21.87 -12.14
N PHE A 73 6.22 21.36 -11.05
CA PHE A 73 5.61 20.04 -10.98
C PHE A 73 4.10 20.24 -10.81
N THR A 74 3.32 19.59 -11.67
CA THR A 74 1.86 19.69 -11.65
C THR A 74 1.24 18.89 -10.51
N HIS A 75 1.98 17.90 -10.01
CA HIS A 75 1.66 17.09 -8.84
C HIS A 75 2.88 17.02 -7.91
N HIS A 76 2.67 17.01 -6.60
CA HIS A 76 3.75 17.06 -5.61
C HIS A 76 3.80 15.83 -4.69
N SER A 77 2.69 15.12 -4.46
CA SER A 77 2.62 14.04 -3.49
C SER A 77 1.90 12.82 -4.03
N SER A 78 2.53 11.67 -3.84
CA SER A 78 1.99 10.35 -4.13
C SER A 78 2.51 9.38 -3.07
N ILE A 79 1.70 8.40 -2.68
CA ILE A 79 2.11 7.36 -1.73
C ILE A 79 2.19 6.04 -2.49
N ALA A 80 3.41 5.58 -2.75
CA ALA A 80 3.69 4.32 -3.42
C ALA A 80 3.82 3.15 -2.40
N PRO A 81 3.70 1.88 -2.82
CA PRO A 81 3.91 0.76 -1.92
C PRO A 81 5.41 0.62 -1.60
N THR A 82 5.73 0.34 -0.34
CA THR A 82 7.11 0.34 0.17
C THR A 82 7.69 -1.05 0.43
N GLY A 83 7.13 -2.12 -0.16
CA GLY A 83 7.40 -3.54 0.17
C GLY A 83 8.82 -3.89 0.64
N THR A 84 9.76 -4.13 -0.28
CA THR A 84 11.15 -4.51 0.12
C THR A 84 11.97 -3.32 0.60
N ILE A 85 11.70 -2.12 0.09
CA ILE A 85 12.44 -0.92 0.52
C ILE A 85 12.23 -0.61 2.00
N SER A 86 11.03 -0.88 2.54
CA SER A 86 10.76 -0.65 3.96
C SER A 86 11.68 -1.52 4.83
N LEU A 87 11.78 -2.80 4.47
CA LEU A 87 12.69 -3.73 5.13
C LEU A 87 14.15 -3.27 4.99
N SER A 88 14.60 -2.96 3.77
CA SER A 88 16.04 -2.79 3.49
C SER A 88 16.60 -1.42 3.88
N VAL A 89 15.79 -0.35 3.81
CA VAL A 89 16.27 1.03 4.01
C VAL A 89 15.52 1.80 5.10
N ALA A 90 14.36 1.31 5.55
CA ALA A 90 13.53 1.99 6.54
C ALA A 90 13.36 1.19 7.84
N ASN A 91 14.32 0.32 8.18
CA ASN A 91 14.30 -0.50 9.40
C ASN A 91 12.99 -1.26 9.61
N ASN A 92 12.38 -1.73 8.51
CA ASN A 92 11.10 -2.40 8.52
C ASN A 92 9.97 -1.58 9.15
N ALA A 93 9.91 -0.29 8.81
CA ALA A 93 8.74 0.55 9.09
C ALA A 93 7.47 -0.03 8.45
N SER A 94 6.31 0.36 8.99
CA SER A 94 5.04 -0.05 8.41
C SER A 94 4.91 0.47 6.96
N ASN A 95 4.16 -0.26 6.13
CA ASN A 95 4.18 -0.01 4.69
C ASN A 95 3.15 1.04 4.27
N GLY A 96 3.59 2.06 3.54
CA GLY A 96 2.73 3.14 3.05
C GLY A 96 2.05 3.91 4.19
N ILE A 97 0.75 3.70 4.37
CA ILE A 97 -0.08 4.30 5.43
C ILE A 97 -0.81 3.23 6.26
N GLU A 98 -0.36 1.98 6.18
CA GLU A 98 -0.93 0.87 6.95
C GLU A 98 -0.18 0.67 8.27
N PRO A 99 -0.84 0.09 9.29
CA PRO A 99 -0.14 -0.60 10.36
C PRO A 99 0.76 -1.72 9.83
N SER A 100 1.70 -2.19 10.65
CA SER A 100 2.54 -3.32 10.27
C SER A 100 1.71 -4.59 10.05
N PHE A 101 2.16 -5.42 9.11
CA PHE A 101 1.54 -6.72 8.83
C PHE A 101 1.52 -7.62 10.07
N ALA A 102 2.65 -7.67 10.76
CA ALA A 102 2.84 -8.31 12.06
C ALA A 102 4.03 -7.62 12.75
N HIS A 103 4.05 -7.59 14.08
CA HIS A 103 5.18 -6.99 14.81
C HIS A 103 6.40 -7.91 14.88
N HIS A 104 6.19 -9.22 14.80
CA HIS A 104 7.21 -10.24 14.63
C HIS A 104 6.69 -11.27 13.63
N TYR A 105 7.44 -11.49 12.56
CA TYR A 105 7.13 -12.48 11.53
C TYR A 105 8.42 -12.95 10.88
N ALA A 106 8.33 -14.05 10.15
CA ALA A 106 9.45 -14.54 9.39
C ALA A 106 9.34 -14.14 7.92
N ARG A 107 10.47 -13.80 7.32
CA ARG A 107 10.57 -13.53 5.89
C ARG A 107 11.51 -14.51 5.22
N ASN A 108 11.06 -15.07 4.12
CA ASN A 108 11.86 -15.90 3.23
C ASN A 108 12.76 -15.01 2.37
N ILE A 109 14.09 -15.09 2.57
CA ILE A 109 15.07 -14.31 1.81
C ILE A 109 15.88 -15.26 0.91
N ILE A 110 16.04 -14.88 -0.36
CA ILE A 110 16.91 -15.59 -1.30
C ILE A 110 18.35 -15.17 -1.01
N LYS A 111 19.19 -16.12 -0.59
CA LYS A 111 20.63 -15.89 -0.47
C LYS A 111 21.34 -16.25 -1.78
N PRO A 112 22.25 -15.40 -2.29
CA PRO A 112 23.09 -15.75 -3.43
C PRO A 112 23.80 -17.09 -3.19
N GLY A 113 23.64 -18.04 -4.12
CA GLY A 113 24.30 -19.35 -4.07
C GLY A 113 23.54 -20.47 -3.34
N ARG A 114 22.33 -20.22 -2.82
CA ARG A 114 21.45 -21.28 -2.27
C ARG A 114 20.19 -21.46 -3.12
N LYS A 115 19.73 -22.71 -3.25
CA LYS A 115 18.45 -23.04 -3.91
C LYS A 115 17.25 -22.80 -2.98
N THR A 116 17.48 -22.84 -1.68
CA THR A 116 16.49 -22.61 -0.62
C THR A 116 16.38 -21.14 -0.19
N LYS A 117 15.14 -20.71 0.08
CA LYS A 117 14.85 -19.46 0.79
C LYS A 117 15.17 -19.68 2.28
N GLU A 118 15.88 -18.75 2.91
CA GLU A 118 16.18 -18.80 4.34
C GLU A 118 15.12 -18.03 5.13
N LYS A 119 14.59 -18.63 6.20
CA LYS A 119 13.65 -18.01 7.13
C LYS A 119 14.44 -17.08 8.06
N VAL A 120 14.21 -15.78 7.97
CA VAL A 120 14.81 -14.77 8.86
C VAL A 120 13.71 -14.12 9.69
N ASP A 121 13.92 -14.03 11.00
CA ASP A 121 13.03 -13.29 11.89
C ASP A 121 13.14 -11.80 11.63
N VAL A 122 11.98 -11.16 11.50
CA VAL A 122 11.86 -9.74 11.25
C VAL A 122 10.92 -9.13 12.29
N TYR A 123 11.34 -8.01 12.84
CA TYR A 123 10.54 -7.21 13.77
C TYR A 123 10.12 -5.91 13.08
N SER A 124 8.92 -5.42 13.40
CA SER A 124 8.47 -4.11 12.95
C SER A 124 9.26 -2.99 13.64
N TYR A 125 9.53 -1.89 12.94
CA TYR A 125 10.26 -0.74 13.50
C TYR A 125 9.66 -0.24 14.82
N GLU A 126 8.35 -0.07 14.88
CA GLU A 126 7.65 0.48 16.04
C GLU A 126 7.78 -0.42 17.28
N LEU A 127 7.84 -1.75 17.11
CA LEU A 127 8.11 -2.69 18.19
C LEU A 127 9.55 -2.51 18.72
N LEU A 128 10.53 -2.40 17.82
CA LEU A 128 11.93 -2.18 18.21
C LEU A 128 12.09 -0.84 18.93
N ALA A 129 11.47 0.23 18.41
CA ALA A 129 11.48 1.54 19.04
C ALA A 129 10.81 1.53 20.42
N TYR A 130 9.71 0.80 20.57
CA TYR A 130 9.02 0.63 21.85
C TYR A 130 9.89 -0.11 22.88
N ARG A 131 10.52 -1.23 22.49
CA ARG A 131 11.45 -1.99 23.33
C ARG A 131 12.63 -1.13 23.78
N ALA A 132 13.24 -0.39 22.85
CA ALA A 132 14.35 0.51 23.15
C ALA A 132 13.94 1.60 24.16
N LYS A 133 12.73 2.15 24.04
CA LYS A 133 12.19 3.12 25.00
C LYS A 133 12.01 2.55 26.41
N LEU A 134 11.74 1.25 26.52
CA LEU A 134 11.61 0.53 27.79
C LEU A 134 12.96 0.01 28.33
N GLY A 135 14.04 0.12 27.56
CA GLY A 135 15.35 -0.41 27.94
C GLY A 135 15.45 -1.94 27.88
N LEU A 136 14.58 -2.60 27.09
CA LEU A 136 14.62 -4.05 26.89
C LEU A 136 15.74 -4.41 25.90
N GLU A 137 16.59 -5.39 26.24
CA GLU A 137 17.73 -5.79 25.39
C GLU A 137 17.30 -6.66 24.19
N GLU A 138 18.12 -6.70 23.13
CA GLU A 138 17.95 -7.63 22.01
C GLU A 138 18.04 -9.08 22.50
N GLY A 139 16.94 -9.84 22.35
CA GLY A 139 16.91 -11.24 22.72
C GLY A 139 16.42 -11.54 24.14
N GLU A 140 16.10 -10.52 24.95
CA GLU A 140 15.18 -10.74 26.07
C GLU A 140 13.84 -11.16 25.49
N GLN A 141 13.61 -12.48 25.48
CA GLN A 141 12.30 -13.03 25.21
C GLN A 141 11.38 -12.61 26.35
N THR A 142 10.80 -11.43 26.22
CA THR A 142 9.37 -11.35 26.48
C THR A 142 8.79 -12.38 25.53
N GLY A 143 8.17 -13.44 26.04
CA GLY A 143 7.51 -14.42 25.18
C GLY A 143 6.46 -13.74 24.28
N ASN A 144 5.49 -14.50 23.78
CA ASN A 144 4.37 -13.94 23.00
C ASN A 144 3.54 -12.83 23.69
N ALA A 145 3.95 -12.28 24.83
CA ALA A 145 3.36 -11.13 25.49
C ALA A 145 4.43 -10.21 26.10
N LEU A 146 5.08 -9.38 25.28
CA LEU A 146 5.07 -7.97 25.67
C LEU A 146 3.58 -7.61 25.66
N GLU A 147 2.99 -7.24 26.80
CA GLU A 147 1.66 -6.65 26.81
C GLU A 147 1.76 -5.31 26.09
N LEU A 148 1.69 -5.38 24.76
CA LEU A 148 1.65 -4.22 23.91
C LEU A 148 0.34 -3.50 24.22
N PRO A 149 0.35 -2.17 24.32
CA PRO A 149 -0.87 -1.41 24.52
C PRO A 149 -1.92 -1.74 23.44
N ASP A 150 -3.20 -1.62 23.75
CA ASP A 150 -4.31 -1.98 22.83
C ASP A 150 -4.27 -1.25 21.47
N TYR A 151 -3.52 -0.14 21.38
CA TYR A 151 -3.32 0.61 20.14
C TYR A 151 -2.18 0.07 19.25
N PHE A 152 -1.40 -0.92 19.71
CA PHE A 152 -0.39 -1.64 18.92
C PHE A 152 -1.07 -2.73 18.07
N ILE A 153 -1.91 -2.27 17.14
CA ILE A 153 -2.65 -3.14 16.24
C ILE A 153 -1.84 -3.44 14.98
N THR A 154 -2.09 -4.62 14.41
CA THR A 154 -1.57 -5.04 13.11
C THR A 154 -2.62 -4.93 12.02
N SER A 155 -2.22 -5.04 10.76
CA SER A 155 -3.13 -4.84 9.63
C SER A 155 -4.30 -5.84 9.56
N ASP A 156 -4.23 -6.98 10.24
CA ASP A 156 -5.31 -7.97 10.32
C ASP A 156 -6.43 -7.57 11.29
N ALA A 157 -6.17 -6.64 12.23
CA ALA A 157 -7.18 -6.06 13.12
C ALA A 157 -7.92 -4.87 12.49
N VAL A 158 -7.51 -4.42 11.30
CA VAL A 158 -8.13 -3.31 10.59
C VAL A 158 -9.28 -3.84 9.74
N THR A 159 -10.49 -3.32 9.94
CA THR A 159 -11.66 -3.73 9.14
C THR A 159 -11.58 -3.15 7.72
N PRO A 160 -12.27 -3.75 6.73
CA PRO A 160 -12.29 -3.21 5.36
C PRO A 160 -12.74 -1.75 5.27
N GLU A 161 -13.71 -1.34 6.09
CA GLU A 161 -14.19 0.05 6.18
C GLU A 161 -13.13 0.97 6.81
N GLN A 162 -12.44 0.51 7.86
CA GLN A 162 -11.34 1.27 8.46
C GLN A 162 -10.16 1.45 7.50
N HIS A 163 -9.86 0.47 6.65
CA HIS A 163 -8.87 0.65 5.58
C HIS A 163 -9.26 1.82 4.66
N VAL A 164 -10.54 1.91 4.28
CA VAL A 164 -11.04 3.04 3.46
C VAL A 164 -10.90 4.36 4.23
N ASP A 165 -11.23 4.40 5.52
CA ASP A 165 -11.12 5.62 6.33
C ASP A 165 -9.66 6.09 6.51
N ILE A 166 -8.72 5.17 6.71
CA ILE A 166 -7.28 5.49 6.77
C ILE A 166 -6.84 6.13 5.44
N GLN A 167 -7.26 5.56 4.31
CA GLN A 167 -6.93 6.12 3.01
C GLN A 167 -7.58 7.50 2.81
N ALA A 168 -8.83 7.69 3.24
CA ALA A 168 -9.54 8.96 3.14
C ALA A 168 -8.85 10.07 3.95
N ALA A 169 -8.41 9.75 5.16
CA ALA A 169 -7.68 10.67 6.01
C ALA A 169 -6.38 11.17 5.34
N ALA A 170 -5.63 10.28 4.69
CA ALA A 170 -4.41 10.64 3.98
C ALA A 170 -4.69 11.33 2.63
N GLN A 171 -5.66 10.85 1.85
CA GLN A 171 -5.97 11.31 0.49
C GLN A 171 -6.28 12.80 0.42
N LYS A 172 -6.79 13.40 1.51
CA LYS A 172 -7.07 14.83 1.64
C LYS A 172 -5.89 15.71 1.17
N TRP A 173 -4.65 15.30 1.44
CA TRP A 173 -3.43 16.07 1.13
C TRP A 173 -2.54 15.42 0.07
N ILE A 174 -3.06 14.43 -0.65
CA ILE A 174 -2.34 13.72 -1.71
C ILE A 174 -2.98 14.08 -3.05
N ASP A 175 -2.31 14.94 -3.82
CA ASP A 175 -2.79 15.46 -5.10
C ASP A 175 -2.71 14.44 -6.24
N SER A 176 -1.77 13.50 -6.20
CA SER A 176 -1.74 12.33 -7.08
C SER A 176 -2.62 11.20 -6.51
N SER A 177 -2.05 10.07 -6.06
CA SER A 177 -2.81 8.91 -5.58
C SER A 177 -2.07 8.15 -4.48
N ILE A 178 -2.80 7.25 -3.80
CA ILE A 178 -2.27 6.38 -2.77
C ILE A 178 -2.41 4.94 -3.26
N SER A 179 -1.31 4.20 -3.30
CA SER A 179 -1.29 2.76 -3.55
C SER A 179 -1.40 2.02 -2.24
N LYS A 180 -2.64 1.76 -1.83
CA LYS A 180 -3.01 1.02 -0.61
C LYS A 180 -3.96 -0.11 -1.00
N THR A 181 -3.79 -1.25 -0.34
CA THR A 181 -4.62 -2.43 -0.53
C THR A 181 -5.39 -2.72 0.76
N ALA A 182 -6.72 -2.63 0.71
CA ALA A 182 -7.58 -3.01 1.82
C ALA A 182 -7.66 -4.55 1.90
N ASN A 183 -7.25 -5.12 3.02
CA ASN A 183 -7.40 -6.56 3.24
C ASN A 183 -8.85 -6.88 3.54
N VAL A 184 -9.38 -7.93 2.91
CA VAL A 184 -10.75 -8.40 3.06
C VAL A 184 -10.71 -9.86 3.52
N PRO A 185 -11.42 -10.21 4.62
CA PRO A 185 -11.53 -11.60 5.07
C PRO A 185 -12.06 -12.54 3.97
N SER A 186 -11.61 -13.79 3.97
CA SER A 186 -12.03 -14.76 2.96
C SER A 186 -13.52 -15.09 3.03
N ASP A 187 -14.11 -15.05 4.23
CA ASP A 187 -15.51 -15.28 4.55
C ASP A 187 -16.36 -13.99 4.51
N TYR A 188 -15.81 -12.87 4.07
CA TYR A 188 -16.50 -11.58 4.05
C TYR A 188 -17.73 -11.62 3.11
N PRO A 189 -18.94 -11.22 3.58
CA PRO A 189 -20.15 -11.30 2.77
C PRO A 189 -20.05 -10.48 1.49
N PHE A 190 -20.45 -11.07 0.36
CA PHE A 190 -20.31 -10.41 -0.96
C PHE A 190 -21.05 -9.07 -1.06
N GLU A 191 -22.23 -8.96 -0.46
CA GLU A 191 -22.98 -7.69 -0.46
C GLU A 191 -22.25 -6.60 0.35
N GLN A 192 -21.59 -6.95 1.45
CA GLN A 192 -20.74 -6.01 2.19
C GLN A 192 -19.47 -5.66 1.41
N PHE A 193 -18.89 -6.62 0.70
CA PHE A 193 -17.71 -6.38 -0.14
C PHE A 193 -17.97 -5.33 -1.22
N LYS A 194 -19.12 -5.37 -1.90
CA LYS A 194 -19.49 -4.33 -2.89
C LYS A 194 -19.54 -2.94 -2.27
N ASN A 195 -20.05 -2.86 -1.04
CA ASN A 195 -20.22 -1.59 -0.34
C ASN A 195 -18.88 -0.91 -0.03
N ILE A 196 -17.76 -1.65 0.03
CA ILE A 196 -16.43 -1.06 0.21
C ILE A 196 -16.12 -0.06 -0.92
N TYR A 197 -16.40 -0.43 -2.17
CA TYR A 197 -16.15 0.45 -3.32
C TYR A 197 -17.10 1.65 -3.35
N GLN A 198 -18.37 1.43 -2.99
CA GLN A 198 -19.34 2.52 -2.89
C GLN A 198 -18.92 3.50 -1.77
N TYR A 199 -18.52 2.99 -0.61
CA TYR A 199 -18.03 3.79 0.50
C TYR A 199 -16.77 4.57 0.15
N ALA A 200 -15.81 3.94 -0.55
CA ALA A 200 -14.63 4.62 -1.07
C ALA A 200 -14.97 5.76 -2.05
N TYR A 201 -15.95 5.53 -2.93
CA TYR A 201 -16.45 6.56 -3.83
C TYR A 201 -17.11 7.72 -3.06
N ASP A 202 -17.96 7.42 -2.08
CA ASP A 202 -18.65 8.42 -1.25
C ASP A 202 -17.65 9.25 -0.43
N LYS A 203 -16.52 8.66 -0.03
CA LYS A 203 -15.37 9.34 0.60
C LYS A 203 -14.49 10.12 -0.37
N SER A 204 -14.86 10.17 -1.65
CA SER A 204 -14.11 10.86 -2.72
C SER A 204 -12.67 10.33 -2.90
N LEU A 205 -12.46 9.02 -2.67
CA LEU A 205 -11.17 8.40 -2.93
C LEU A 205 -10.89 8.31 -4.44
N LYS A 206 -9.62 8.49 -4.82
CA LYS A 206 -9.18 8.43 -6.23
C LYS A 206 -9.03 7.00 -6.75
N GLY A 207 -8.97 6.03 -5.84
CA GLY A 207 -8.90 4.61 -6.12
C GLY A 207 -9.08 3.79 -4.86
N CYS A 208 -9.47 2.53 -5.01
CA CYS A 208 -9.58 1.57 -3.93
C CYS A 208 -9.20 0.19 -4.46
N THR A 209 -8.19 -0.41 -3.87
CA THR A 209 -7.75 -1.77 -4.20
C THR A 209 -8.03 -2.67 -3.01
N THR A 210 -8.60 -3.84 -3.26
CA THR A 210 -8.89 -4.84 -2.22
C THR A 210 -8.09 -6.10 -2.48
N PHE A 211 -7.59 -6.72 -1.41
CA PHE A 211 -7.01 -8.05 -1.46
C PHE A 211 -7.84 -8.99 -0.59
N ARG A 212 -8.36 -10.06 -1.19
CA ARG A 212 -9.04 -11.13 -0.47
C ARG A 212 -8.18 -12.38 -0.54
N PHE A 213 -7.79 -12.90 0.61
CA PHE A 213 -7.03 -14.13 0.69
C PHE A 213 -7.81 -15.30 0.08
N ASN A 214 -7.18 -16.08 -0.79
CA ASN A 214 -7.74 -17.31 -1.35
C ASN A 214 -6.80 -18.49 -1.01
N PRO A 215 -7.16 -19.35 -0.04
CA PRO A 215 -6.30 -20.44 0.40
C PRO A 215 -5.96 -21.44 -0.71
N GLU A 216 -6.83 -21.60 -1.72
CA GLU A 216 -6.62 -22.55 -2.82
C GLU A 216 -5.57 -22.07 -3.83
N VAL A 217 -5.19 -20.78 -3.79
CA VAL A 217 -4.33 -20.14 -4.80
C VAL A 217 -3.19 -19.34 -4.16
N PHE A 218 -3.17 -19.17 -2.84
CA PHE A 218 -2.25 -18.23 -2.20
C PHE A 218 -0.79 -18.72 -2.23
N GLN A 219 0.05 -17.88 -2.83
CA GLN A 219 1.51 -17.98 -2.86
C GLN A 219 2.07 -16.64 -2.36
N GLY A 220 2.31 -16.53 -1.05
CA GLY A 220 2.66 -15.26 -0.40
C GLY A 220 4.13 -15.17 -0.01
N VAL A 221 4.72 -13.97 -0.19
CA VAL A 221 6.08 -13.65 0.30
C VAL A 221 6.09 -13.41 1.82
N LEU A 222 4.93 -13.07 2.39
CA LEU A 222 4.72 -12.87 3.83
C LEU A 222 3.89 -14.03 4.37
N VAL A 223 4.39 -14.65 5.43
CA VAL A 223 3.79 -15.85 6.02
C VAL A 223 3.69 -15.65 7.52
N GLN A 224 2.46 -15.71 8.05
CA GLN A 224 2.25 -15.84 9.49
C GLN A 224 2.20 -17.32 9.85
N GLU A 225 2.71 -17.67 11.03
CA GLU A 225 2.79 -19.07 11.47
C GLU A 225 1.40 -19.72 11.60
N LYS A 226 0.38 -18.93 12.02
CA LYS A 226 -1.02 -19.37 12.08
C LYS A 226 -1.60 -19.75 10.72
N ASP A 227 -1.35 -18.94 9.69
CA ASP A 227 -1.90 -19.16 8.35
C ASP A 227 -1.25 -20.37 7.68
N LEU A 228 0.06 -20.52 7.93
CA LEU A 228 0.84 -21.65 7.46
C LEU A 228 0.37 -22.98 8.07
N ALA A 229 0.04 -22.98 9.36
CA ALA A 229 -0.44 -24.17 10.06
C ALA A 229 -1.88 -24.57 9.67
N ASN A 230 -2.68 -23.64 9.15
CA ASN A 230 -4.08 -23.86 8.79
C ASN A 230 -4.30 -24.20 7.31
N THR A 231 -3.27 -24.11 6.47
CA THR A 231 -3.36 -24.39 5.03
C THR A 231 -2.80 -25.78 4.73
N LEU A 232 -3.57 -26.60 3.99
CA LEU A 232 -3.16 -27.93 3.54
C LEU A 232 -2.63 -27.87 2.10
N TYR A 233 -1.43 -28.39 1.89
CA TYR A 233 -0.77 -28.50 0.59
C TYR A 233 -0.77 -29.96 0.15
N LYS A 234 -1.14 -30.18 -1.13
CA LYS A 234 -1.18 -31.52 -1.71
C LYS A 234 0.00 -31.74 -2.63
N PHE A 235 0.72 -32.84 -2.42
CA PHE A 235 1.83 -33.28 -3.26
C PHE A 235 1.44 -34.58 -3.93
N THR A 236 1.57 -34.65 -5.25
CA THR A 236 1.45 -35.91 -5.99
C THR A 236 2.84 -36.50 -6.14
N LEU A 237 3.05 -37.68 -5.56
CA LEU A 237 4.29 -38.45 -5.67
C LEU A 237 4.38 -39.13 -7.03
N SER A 238 5.57 -39.66 -7.34
CA SER A 238 5.84 -40.34 -8.62
C SER A 238 5.06 -41.64 -8.83
N ASP A 239 4.45 -42.18 -7.77
CA ASP A 239 3.58 -43.36 -7.79
C ASP A 239 2.09 -42.99 -7.74
N ASP A 240 1.74 -41.75 -8.12
CA ASP A 240 0.39 -41.18 -8.11
C ASP A 240 -0.27 -41.09 -6.72
N GLN A 241 0.45 -41.38 -5.64
CA GLN A 241 -0.04 -41.14 -4.29
C GLN A 241 -0.10 -39.64 -3.99
N VAL A 242 -1.19 -39.22 -3.34
CA VAL A 242 -1.37 -37.84 -2.89
C VAL A 242 -1.08 -37.77 -1.40
N VAL A 243 -0.10 -36.94 -1.03
CA VAL A 243 0.23 -36.62 0.36
C VAL A 243 -0.28 -35.22 0.67
N GLU A 244 -1.03 -35.08 1.76
CA GLU A 244 -1.50 -33.79 2.26
C GLU A 244 -0.70 -33.41 3.51
N LEU A 245 -0.10 -32.22 3.49
CA LEU A 245 0.72 -31.71 4.59
C LEU A 245 0.25 -30.30 4.96
N LYS A 246 0.26 -29.97 6.25
CA LYS A 246 0.08 -28.58 6.67
C LYS A 246 1.28 -27.76 6.22
N GLY A 247 1.04 -26.50 5.87
CA GLY A 247 2.09 -25.63 5.30
C GLY A 247 3.35 -25.50 6.15
N ASN A 248 3.25 -25.67 7.47
CA ASN A 248 4.36 -25.55 8.42
C ASN A 248 5.09 -26.88 8.69
N GLU A 249 4.59 -28.00 8.18
CA GLU A 249 5.28 -29.29 8.31
C GLU A 249 6.58 -29.28 7.51
N LEU A 250 7.64 -29.83 8.10
CA LEU A 250 8.94 -29.92 7.46
C LEU A 250 9.02 -31.18 6.59
N VAL A 251 9.51 -31.00 5.36
CA VAL A 251 9.62 -32.04 4.33
C VAL A 251 11.05 -32.02 3.80
N GLU A 252 11.66 -33.18 3.69
CA GLU A 252 12.95 -33.34 3.01
C GLU A 252 12.71 -33.63 1.53
N TYR A 253 13.32 -32.83 0.65
CA TYR A 253 13.20 -32.99 -0.80
C TYR A 253 14.51 -32.54 -1.48
N ASP A 254 15.04 -33.36 -2.40
CA ASP A 254 16.31 -33.11 -3.12
C ASP A 254 17.51 -32.78 -2.18
N GLY A 255 17.55 -33.41 -1.00
CA GLY A 255 18.63 -33.23 -0.01
C GLY A 255 18.55 -31.93 0.81
N GLU A 256 17.48 -31.17 0.69
CA GLU A 256 17.20 -29.96 1.46
C GLU A 256 15.90 -30.11 2.27
N THR A 257 15.85 -29.50 3.46
CA THR A 257 14.64 -29.46 4.29
C THR A 257 13.85 -28.18 4.01
N HIS A 258 12.57 -28.33 3.72
CA HIS A 258 11.62 -27.26 3.39
C HIS A 258 10.42 -27.30 4.33
N SER A 259 9.71 -26.18 4.52
CA SER A 259 8.31 -26.28 4.91
C SER A 259 7.48 -26.75 3.71
N ALA A 260 6.36 -27.45 3.95
CA ALA A 260 5.48 -27.91 2.89
C ALA A 260 5.04 -26.75 1.97
N ALA A 261 4.68 -25.60 2.53
CA ALA A 261 4.32 -24.42 1.72
C ALA A 261 5.46 -23.96 0.80
N ASN A 262 6.69 -23.89 1.33
CA ASN A 262 7.86 -23.47 0.55
C ASN A 262 8.22 -24.49 -0.54
N LEU A 263 8.09 -25.79 -0.25
CA LEU A 263 8.33 -26.86 -1.23
C LEU A 263 7.29 -26.81 -2.36
N TYR A 264 6.01 -26.66 -2.01
CA TYR A 264 4.93 -26.55 -2.99
C TYR A 264 5.15 -25.37 -3.95
N ASP A 265 5.53 -24.21 -3.41
CA ASP A 265 5.86 -23.04 -4.22
C ASP A 265 7.07 -23.28 -5.14
N ALA A 266 8.16 -23.84 -4.60
CA ALA A 266 9.38 -24.08 -5.37
C ALA A 266 9.16 -25.10 -6.50
N LEU A 267 8.35 -26.13 -6.28
CA LEU A 267 7.96 -27.08 -7.32
C LEU A 267 7.12 -26.42 -8.42
N LYS A 268 6.12 -25.60 -8.05
CA LYS A 268 5.27 -24.89 -9.02
C LYS A 268 6.03 -23.83 -9.83
N GLU A 269 6.96 -23.13 -9.20
CA GLU A 269 7.86 -22.15 -9.84
C GLU A 269 8.95 -22.82 -10.68
N GLY A 270 9.04 -24.16 -10.67
CA GLY A 270 9.97 -24.93 -11.48
C GLY A 270 11.43 -24.88 -11.00
N TYR A 271 11.68 -24.50 -9.74
CA TYR A 271 13.04 -24.46 -9.16
C TYR A 271 13.73 -25.82 -9.17
N TYR A 272 12.94 -26.89 -9.13
CA TYR A 272 13.41 -28.28 -9.23
C TYR A 272 13.11 -28.92 -10.59
N GLY A 273 12.61 -28.14 -11.55
CA GLY A 273 12.03 -28.61 -12.82
C GLY A 273 12.75 -28.15 -14.10
N LYS A 274 13.95 -27.57 -14.04
CA LYS A 274 14.85 -27.56 -15.20
C LYS A 274 15.81 -28.75 -15.13
N LEU A 275 15.27 -29.91 -15.47
CA LEU A 275 16.00 -31.07 -15.98
C LEU A 275 15.35 -31.47 -17.31
#